data_AF-A0A4Z0R7A9-F1
#
_entry.id   AF-A0A4Z0R7A9-F1
#
_cell.length_a   1.000
_cell.length_b   1.000
_cell.length_c   1.000
_cell.angle_alpha   90.00
_cell.angle_beta   90.00
_cell.angle_gamma   90.00
#
_symmetry.space_group_name_H-M   'P 1'
#
loop_
_entity.id
_entity.type
_entity.pdbx_description
1 polymer ?
#
loop_
_entity_poly.entity_id
_entity_poly.type
_entity_poly.pdbx_seq_one_letter_code
_entity_poly.pdbx_strand_id
1 'polypeptide(L)' 'MARKTPRVTTNNRVISGVSASMAFEGLKPSTHAKAIGKRYLEDKISSGEAVAGIKARHASKFGR' A
#
# COMPACT_ATOMS: atom_id res chain seq x y z
N MET A 1 17.79 -13.39 16.80
CA MET A 1 17.06 -12.50 15.86
C MET A 1 16.28 -13.36 14.87
N ALA A 2 14.96 -13.19 14.75
CA ALA A 2 14.15 -13.99 13.83
C ALA A 2 14.45 -13.60 12.37
N ARG A 3 14.84 -14.56 11.53
CA ARG A 3 15.05 -14.32 10.09
C ARG A 3 13.68 -14.06 9.43
N LYS A 4 13.54 -12.91 8.76
CA LYS A 4 12.35 -12.62 7.95
C LYS A 4 12.33 -13.56 6.74
N THR A 5 11.15 -14.08 6.41
CA THR A 5 10.98 -14.94 5.22
C THR A 5 11.24 -14.12 3.94
N PRO A 6 11.69 -14.75 2.84
CA PRO A 6 12.04 -14.06 1.60
C PRO A 6 10.93 -13.13 1.09
N ARG A 7 9.68 -13.59 1.24
CA ARG A 7 8.48 -12.85 0.86
C ARG A 7 8.29 -11.53 1.62
N VAL A 8 8.49 -11.53 2.94
CA VAL A 8 8.38 -10.30 3.75
C VAL A 8 9.46 -9.29 3.38
N THR A 9 10.65 -9.76 3.03
CA THR A 9 11.75 -8.91 2.56
C THR A 9 11.43 -8.26 1.21
N THR A 10 10.90 -9.04 0.26
CA THR A 10 10.45 -8.51 -1.05
C THR A 10 9.33 -7.49 -0.89
N ASN A 11 8.33 -7.78 -0.05
CA ASN A 11 7.21 -6.85 0.21
C ASN A 11 7.69 -5.51 0.79
N ASN A 12 8.63 -5.53 1.74
CA ASN A 12 9.22 -4.31 2.28
C ASN A 12 9.96 -3.53 1.20
N ARG A 13 10.70 -4.20 0.31
CA ARG A 13 11.41 -3.56 -0.80
C ARG A 13 10.44 -2.88 -1.76
N VAL A 14 9.31 -3.51 -2.09
CA VAL A 14 8.25 -2.91 -2.92
C VAL A 14 7.68 -1.66 -2.25
N ILE A 15 7.31 -1.73 -0.97
CA ILE A 15 6.77 -0.58 -0.23
C ILE A 15 7.77 0.58 -0.16
N SER A 16 9.04 0.28 0.09
CA SER A 16 10.12 1.27 0.13
C SER A 16 10.35 1.90 -1.24
N GLY A 17 10.36 1.09 -2.33
CA GLY A 17 10.52 1.57 -3.70
C GLY A 17 9.40 2.55 -4.10
N VAL A 18 8.14 2.16 -3.87
CA VAL A 18 6.98 3.04 -4.13
C VAL A 18 7.08 4.33 -3.31
N SER A 19 7.44 4.22 -2.02
CA SER A 19 7.58 5.40 -1.16
C SER A 19 8.69 6.34 -1.66
N ALA A 20 9.81 5.79 -2.14
CA ALA A 20 10.91 6.57 -2.69
C ALA A 20 10.52 7.26 -4.00
N SER A 21 9.84 6.56 -4.92
CA SER A 21 9.34 7.15 -6.17
C SER A 21 8.32 8.27 -5.90
N MET A 22 7.40 8.09 -4.97
CA MET A 22 6.47 9.15 -4.59
C MET A 22 7.19 10.34 -3.96
N ALA A 23 8.15 10.10 -3.06
CA ALA A 23 8.92 11.17 -2.43
C ALA A 23 9.78 11.94 -3.42
N PHE A 24 10.34 11.26 -4.43
CA PHE A 24 11.06 11.89 -5.54
C PHE A 24 10.20 12.92 -6.28
N GLU A 25 8.90 12.64 -6.43
CA GLU A 25 7.94 13.59 -7.01
C GLU A 25 7.31 14.56 -5.98
N GLY A 26 7.84 14.62 -4.75
CA GLY A 26 7.31 15.48 -3.69
C GLY A 26 5.96 15.03 -3.12
N LEU A 27 5.53 13.81 -3.43
CA LEU A 27 4.26 13.25 -2.97
C LEU A 27 4.43 12.45 -1.69
N LYS A 28 3.42 12.53 -0.81
CA LYS A 28 3.37 11.72 0.42
C LYS A 28 2.34 10.59 0.29
N PRO A 29 2.76 9.31 0.44
CA PRO A 29 1.83 8.19 0.41
C PRO A 29 0.82 8.23 1.55
N SER A 30 -0.45 7.97 1.23
CA SER A 30 -1.54 7.85 2.20
C SER A 30 -1.31 6.69 3.17
N THR A 31 -1.44 6.95 4.48
CA THR A 31 -1.35 5.91 5.52
C THR A 31 -2.40 4.82 5.32
N HIS A 32 -3.58 5.17 4.81
CA HIS A 32 -4.64 4.22 4.46
C HIS A 32 -4.20 3.28 3.34
N ALA A 33 -3.68 3.86 2.27
CA ALA A 33 -3.23 3.11 1.10
C ALA A 33 -2.07 2.18 1.46
N LYS A 34 -1.16 2.61 2.35
CA LYS A 34 -0.09 1.75 2.88
C LYS A 34 -0.64 0.54 3.64
N ALA A 35 -1.65 0.73 4.50
CA ALA A 35 -2.23 -0.36 5.27
C ALA A 35 -2.93 -1.39 4.37
N ILE A 36 -3.67 -0.92 3.35
CA ILE A 36 -4.32 -1.79 2.36
C ILE A 36 -3.28 -2.50 1.49
N GLY A 37 -2.28 -1.78 0.97
CA GLY A 37 -1.21 -2.35 0.16
C GLY A 37 -0.45 -3.45 0.89
N LYS A 38 -0.23 -3.31 2.21
CA LYS A 38 0.36 -4.37 3.04
C LYS A 38 -0.51 -5.64 3.05
N ARG A 39 -1.83 -5.52 3.21
CA ARG A 39 -2.75 -6.66 3.17
C ARG A 39 -2.73 -7.36 1.80
N TYR A 40 -2.66 -6.59 0.72
CA TYR A 40 -2.53 -7.13 -0.64
C TYR A 40 -1.23 -7.91 -0.83
N LEU A 41 -0.08 -7.34 -0.44
CA LEU A 41 1.22 -8.00 -0.56
C LEU A 41 1.35 -9.26 0.31
N GLU A 42 0.52 -9.39 1.35
CA GLU A 42 0.38 -10.56 2.22
C GLU A 42 -0.66 -11.58 1.71
N ASP A 43 -1.20 -11.42 0.49
CA ASP A 43 -2.31 -12.21 -0.10
C ASP A 43 -3.59 -12.26 0.74
N LYS A 44 -3.77 -11.32 1.68
CA LYS A 44 -4.98 -11.29 2.52
C LYS A 44 -6.20 -10.73 1.80
N ILE A 45 -5.97 -10.02 0.69
CA ILE A 45 -7.00 -9.42 -0.16
C ILE A 45 -6.52 -9.46 -1.61
N SER A 46 -7.46 -9.51 -2.54
CA SER A 46 -7.19 -9.35 -3.97
C SER A 46 -6.81 -7.92 -4.33
N SER A 47 -6.24 -7.74 -5.53
CA SER A 47 -5.95 -6.42 -6.08
C SER A 47 -7.22 -5.59 -6.29
N GLY A 48 -8.34 -6.21 -6.70
CA GLY A 48 -9.63 -5.55 -6.87
C GLY A 48 -10.16 -4.97 -5.55
N GLU A 49 -10.12 -5.75 -4.48
CA GLU A 49 -10.50 -5.31 -3.14
C GLU A 49 -9.57 -4.20 -2.60
N ALA A 50 -8.27 -4.30 -2.88
CA ALA A 50 -7.32 -3.27 -2.48
C ALA A 50 -7.64 -1.92 -3.16
N VAL A 51 -7.87 -1.92 -4.47
CA VAL A 51 -8.23 -0.72 -5.23
C VAL A 51 -9.57 -0.16 -4.75
N ALA A 52 -10.58 -1.00 -4.56
CA ALA A 52 -11.89 -0.58 -4.06
C ALA A 52 -11.78 0.05 -2.66
N GLY A 53 -11.03 -0.55 -1.74
CA GLY A 53 -10.83 -0.04 -0.38
C GLY A 53 -10.04 1.28 -0.31
N ILE A 54 -9.10 1.49 -1.24
CA ILE A 54 -8.41 2.79 -1.38
C ILE A 54 -9.40 3.84 -1.91
N LYS A 55 -10.12 3.53 -3.00
CA LYS A 55 -11.09 4.45 -3.63
C LYS A 55 -12.24 4.82 -2.70
N ALA A 56 -12.78 3.88 -1.92
CA ALA A 56 -13.90 4.12 -1.01
C ALA A 56 -13.63 5.27 -0.01
N ARG A 57 -12.38 5.42 0.46
CA ARG A 57 -12.00 6.50 1.37
C ARG A 57 -11.90 7.87 0.68
N HIS A 58 -11.71 7.89 -0.63
CA HIS A 58 -11.66 9.13 -1.42
C HIS A 58 -13.02 9.48 -2.05
N ALA A 59 -13.87 8.48 -2.32
CA ALA A 59 -15.22 8.67 -2.85
C ALA A 59 -16.12 9.48 -1.90
N SER A 60 -15.93 9.35 -0.58
CA SER A 60 -16.69 10.12 0.41
C SER A 60 -16.41 11.63 0.40
N LYS A 61 -15.40 12.11 -0.34
CA LYS A 61 -15.09 13.55 -0.50
C LYS A 61 -15.67 14.21 -1.75
N PHE A 62 -16.21 13.45 -2.70
CA PHE A 62 -16.73 13.98 -3.98
C PHE A 62 -18.27 13.99 -4.06
N GLY A 63 -18.97 13.82 -2.94
CA GLY A 63 -20.43 13.75 -2.87
C GLY A 63 -21.10 14.88 -2.07
N ARG A 64 -20.52 16.08 -2.03
CA ARG A 64 -21.16 17.27 -1.45
C ARG A 64 -20.96 18.49 -2.33
#